data_AF-A0A1G9IY35-F1
#
_entry.id   AF-A0A1G9IY35-F1
#
_cell.length_a   1.000
_cell.length_b   1.000
_cell.length_c   1.000
_cell.angle_alpha   90.00
_cell.angle_beta   90.00
_cell.angle_gamma   90.00
#
_symmetry.space_group_name_H-M   'P 1'
#
loop_
_entity.id
_entity.type
_entity.pdbx_description
1 polymer ?
#
loop_
_entity_poly.entity_id
_entity_poly.type
_entity_poly.pdbx_seq_one_letter_code
_entity_poly.pdbx_strand_id
1 'polypeptide(L)' 'MTSGWKYVVRQIGLVLLVALLACLFLAIGLMVGYGVIGDGKNPFSILSLDKWQSIIAKFTGQ' A
#
# COMPACT_ATOMS: atom_id res chain seq x y z
N MET A 1 -30.25 -4.05 -24.91
CA MET A 1 -29.44 -4.73 -23.86
C MET A 1 -28.23 -3.90 -23.38
N THR A 2 -28.28 -2.57 -23.32
CA THR A 2 -27.07 -1.73 -23.09
C THR A 2 -26.99 -1.09 -21.69
N SER A 3 -28.01 -1.22 -20.84
CA SER A 3 -28.06 -0.50 -19.56
C SER A 3 -27.21 -1.15 -18.46
N GLY A 4 -27.13 -2.48 -18.41
CA GLY A 4 -26.39 -3.20 -17.36
C GLY A 4 -24.88 -2.99 -17.39
N TRP A 5 -24.29 -2.86 -18.59
CA TRP A 5 -22.83 -2.73 -18.75
C TRP A 5 -22.28 -1.39 -18.21
N LYS A 6 -22.99 -0.29 -18.44
CA LYS A 6 -22.63 1.03 -17.89
C LYS A 6 -22.63 1.04 -16.35
N TYR A 7 -23.55 0.29 -15.73
CA TYR A 7 -23.61 0.14 -14.29
C TYR A 7 -22.38 -0.60 -13.73
N VAL A 8 -22.01 -1.72 -14.36
CA VAL A 8 -20.83 -2.50 -13.95
C VAL A 8 -19.55 -1.69 -14.06
N VAL A 9 -19.33 -0.98 -15.18
CA VAL A 9 -18.13 -0.14 -15.36
C VAL A 9 -18.06 0.96 -14.28
N ARG A 10 -19.19 1.59 -13.96
CA ARG A 10 -19.24 2.62 -12.92
C ARG A 10 -18.97 2.06 -11.52
N GLN A 11 -19.50 0.89 -11.20
CA GLN A 11 -19.24 0.20 -9.93
C GLN A 11 -17.77 -0.21 -9.81
N ILE A 12 -17.19 -0.80 -10.86
CA ILE A 12 -15.75 -1.16 -10.88
C ILE A 12 -14.88 0.09 -10.74
N GLY A 13 -15.25 1.21 -11.37
CA GLY A 13 -14.54 2.47 -11.18
C GLY A 13 -14.54 2.96 -9.73
N LEU A 14 -15.68 2.86 -9.03
CA LEU A 14 -15.77 3.19 -7.60
C LEU A 14 -14.95 2.22 -6.74
N VAL A 15 -15.01 0.92 -7.02
CA VAL A 15 -14.23 -0.10 -6.31
C VAL A 15 -12.72 0.15 -6.49
N LEU A 16 -12.27 0.44 -7.71
CA LEU A 16 -10.88 0.79 -7.99
C LEU A 16 -10.45 2.07 -7.27
N LEU A 17 -11.32 3.08 -7.23
CA LEU A 17 -11.05 4.31 -6.49
C LEU A 17 -10.89 4.06 -4.99
N VAL A 18 -11.80 3.27 -4.40
CA VAL A 18 -11.70 2.89 -2.99
C VAL A 18 -10.46 2.05 -2.72
N ALA A 19 -10.12 1.11 -3.60
CA ALA A 19 -8.92 0.30 -3.48
C ALA A 19 -7.64 1.15 -3.55
N LEU A 20 -7.60 2.14 -4.45
CA LEU A 20 -6.47 3.06 -4.57
C LEU A 20 -6.34 3.93 -3.31
N LEU A 21 -7.45 4.45 -2.78
CA LEU A 21 -7.44 5.19 -1.51
C LEU A 21 -6.99 4.31 -0.34
N ALA A 22 -7.41 3.06 -0.29
CA ALA A 22 -6.98 2.10 0.73
C ALA A 22 -5.47 1.86 0.66
N CYS A 23 -4.91 1.67 -0.55
CA CYS A 23 -3.46 1.55 -0.75
C CYS A 23 -2.71 2.81 -0.31
N LEU A 24 -3.25 4.01 -0.57
CA LEU A 24 -2.66 5.26 -0.11
C LEU A 24 -2.66 5.36 1.42
N PHE A 25 -3.78 5.07 2.08
CA PHE A 25 -3.84 5.08 3.53
C PHE A 25 -2.91 4.05 4.16
N LEU A 26 -2.78 2.86 3.55
CA LEU A 26 -1.84 1.85 3.98
C LEU A 26 -0.38 2.32 3.84
N ALA A 27 -0.02 2.92 2.70
CA ALA A 27 1.31 3.47 2.49
C ALA A 27 1.66 4.55 3.52
N ILE A 28 0.72 5.47 3.79
CA ILE A 28 0.88 6.52 4.80
C ILE A 28 1.02 5.90 6.19
N GLY A 29 0.16 4.93 6.55
CA GLY A 29 0.23 4.22 7.83
C GLY A 29 1.58 3.52 8.04
N LEU A 30 2.11 2.87 7.00
CA LEU A 30 3.45 2.27 7.02
C LEU A 30 4.55 3.31 7.19
N MET A 31 4.48 4.43 6.48
CA MET A 31 5.47 5.51 6.61
C MET A 31 5.49 6.09 8.02
N VAL A 32 4.31 6.33 8.60
CA VAL A 32 4.18 6.83 9.97
C VAL A 32 4.68 5.79 10.97
N GLY A 33 4.26 4.52 10.84
CA GLY A 33 4.72 3.44 11.72
C GLY A 33 6.23 3.23 11.64
N TYR A 34 6.81 3.26 10.44
CA TYR A 34 8.24 3.06 10.24
C TYR A 34 9.10 4.24 10.67
N GLY A 35 8.61 5.49 10.56
CA GLY A 35 9.38 6.69 10.89
C GLY A 35 9.18 7.24 12.30
N VAL A 36 7.99 7.03 12.89
CA VAL A 36 7.65 7.53 14.23
C VAL A 36 7.86 6.47 15.30
N ILE A 37 7.47 5.22 15.02
CA ILE A 37 7.58 4.10 15.98
C ILE A 37 8.85 3.29 15.72
N GLY A 38 9.12 2.96 14.46
CA GLY A 38 10.43 2.46 14.06
C GLY A 38 11.41 3.61 14.00
N ASP A 39 12.67 3.40 14.39
CA ASP A 39 13.76 4.38 14.21
C ASP A 39 14.16 4.56 12.72
N GLY A 40 13.20 4.48 11.80
CA GLY A 40 13.38 4.64 10.38
C GLY A 40 13.67 6.09 10.03
N LYS A 41 14.96 6.44 9.93
CA LYS A 41 15.43 7.80 9.55
C LYS A 41 14.75 8.38 8.30
N ASN A 42 14.36 7.52 7.36
CA ASN A 42 13.68 7.90 6.12
C ASN A 42 12.33 7.16 5.99
N PRO A 43 11.19 7.83 6.21
CA PRO A 43 9.86 7.22 6.15
C PRO A 43 9.56 6.53 4.81
N PHE A 44 10.09 7.09 3.70
CA PHE A 44 9.92 6.54 2.35
C PHE A 44 10.64 5.20 2.15
N SER A 45 11.63 4.87 2.97
CA SER A 45 12.37 3.61 2.83
C SER A 45 11.49 2.38 3.08
N ILE A 46 10.39 2.51 3.83
CA ILE A 46 9.44 1.40 4.03
C ILE A 46 8.70 1.00 2.74
N LEU A 47 8.69 1.86 1.72
CA LEU A 47 8.08 1.56 0.42
C LEU A 47 9.07 0.90 -0.55
N SER A 48 10.36 0.83 -0.20
CA SER A 48 11.40 0.23 -1.04
C SER A 48 11.46 -1.29 -0.85
N LEU A 49 11.50 -2.03 -1.95
CA LEU A 49 11.56 -3.50 -1.93
C LEU A 49 12.84 -4.03 -1.27
N ASP A 50 13.97 -3.32 -1.42
CA ASP A 50 15.23 -3.64 -0.76
C ASP A 50 15.13 -3.60 0.77
N LYS A 51 14.33 -2.68 1.34
CA LYS A 51 14.09 -2.66 2.78
C LYS A 51 13.27 -3.85 3.22
N TRP A 52 12.26 -4.25 2.47
CA TRP A 52 11.51 -5.46 2.76
C TRP A 52 12.39 -6.70 2.72
N GLN A 53 13.28 -6.82 1.72
CA GLN A 53 14.27 -7.90 1.68
C GLN A 53 15.19 -7.88 2.91
N SER A 54 15.72 -6.72 3.30
CA SER A 54 16.54 -6.60 4.51
C SER A 54 15.78 -6.94 5.79
N ILE A 55 14.51 -6.55 5.90
CA ILE A 55 13.65 -6.91 7.04
C ILE A 55 13.44 -8.42 7.09
N ILE A 56 13.08 -9.03 5.96
CA ILE A 56 12.87 -10.48 5.86
C ILE A 56 14.18 -11.24 6.16
N ALA A 57 15.30 -10.79 5.61
CA ALA A 57 16.63 -11.37 5.83
C ALA A 57 16.96 -11.45 7.33
N LYS A 58 16.68 -10.38 8.08
CA LYS A 58 16.84 -10.36 9.56
C LYS A 58 16.02 -11.43 10.26
N PHE A 59 14.82 -11.74 9.79
CA PHE A 59 13.98 -12.80 10.36
C PHE A 59 14.39 -14.20 9.89
N THR A 60 14.96 -14.33 8.69
CA THR A 60 15.44 -15.60 8.13
C THR A 60 16.90 -15.92 8.50
N GLY A 61 17.59 -15.03 9.20
CA GLY A 61 19.00 -15.22 9.62
C GLY A 61 20.01 -15.14 8.48
N GLN A 62 19.66 -14.47 7.37
CA GLN A 62 20.56 -14.16 6.25
C GLN A 62 21.19 -12.78 6.43
#